data_AF-A0A529HFI6-F1
#
_entry.id   AF-A0A529HFI6-F1
#
_cell.length_a   1.000
_cell.length_b   1.000
_cell.length_c   1.000
_cell.angle_alpha   90.00
_cell.angle_beta   90.00
_cell.angle_gamma   90.00
#
_symmetry.space_group_name_H-M   'P 1'
#
loop_
_entity.id
_entity.type
_entity.pdbx_description
1 polymer ?
#
loop_
_entity_poly.entity_id
_entity_poly.type
_entity_poly.pdbx_seq_one_letter_code
_entity_poly.pdbx_strand_id
1 'polypeptide(L)'
;AEDLAGDLGDRLRLNEAVIRIERRPSGVRVVSGSAAIEAREALVALPPATADKLDFQPALPAALKKALGVWESGAVVKILIRYPKPFWRERDLSGMVMWRDMPGLFACDASKDAEHAALVVFIGGPLALRCR
;
A
#
# COMPACT_ATOMS: atom_id res chain seq x y z
N ALA A 1 -11.33 -4.55 3.26
CA ALA A 1 -10.39 -4.71 4.39
C ALA A 1 -11.16 -4.65 5.70
N GLU A 2 -11.97 -3.60 5.89
CA GLU A 2 -12.88 -3.48 7.04
C GLU A 2 -13.85 -4.66 7.16
N ASP A 3 -14.47 -5.09 6.04
CA ASP A 3 -15.36 -6.26 6.05
C ASP A 3 -14.66 -7.54 6.55
N LEU A 4 -13.45 -7.81 6.05
CA LEU A 4 -12.65 -8.95 6.52
C LEU A 4 -12.19 -8.81 7.97
N ALA A 5 -11.98 -7.58 8.44
CA ALA A 5 -11.55 -7.30 9.80
C ALA A 5 -12.67 -7.49 10.83
N GLY A 6 -13.94 -7.29 10.43
CA GLY A 6 -15.09 -7.38 11.33
C GLY A 6 -15.18 -8.71 12.08
N ASP A 7 -14.86 -9.82 11.41
CA ASP A 7 -14.92 -11.17 12.00
C ASP A 7 -13.72 -11.50 12.90
N LEU A 8 -12.66 -10.68 12.87
CA LEU A 8 -11.41 -10.97 13.59
C LEU A 8 -11.44 -10.54 15.06
N GLY A 9 -12.21 -9.51 15.39
CA GLY A 9 -12.30 -8.98 16.77
C GLY A 9 -10.93 -8.58 17.32
N ASP A 10 -10.61 -9.01 18.53
CA ASP A 10 -9.36 -8.74 19.26
C ASP A 10 -8.11 -9.43 18.65
N ARG A 11 -8.31 -10.33 17.68
CA ARG A 11 -7.21 -10.98 16.94
C ARG A 11 -6.51 -10.02 15.98
N LEU A 12 -7.18 -8.93 15.55
CA LEU A 12 -6.56 -7.87 14.76
C LEU A 12 -5.93 -6.83 15.68
N ARG A 13 -4.59 -6.77 15.69
CA ARG A 13 -3.84 -5.79 16.48
C ARG A 13 -3.30 -4.67 15.59
N LEU A 14 -3.91 -3.50 15.65
CA LEU A 14 -3.46 -2.29 14.95
C LEU A 14 -2.40 -1.55 15.77
N ASN A 15 -1.61 -0.68 15.12
CA ASN A 15 -0.49 0.06 15.73
C ASN A 15 0.60 -0.83 16.36
N GLU A 16 0.61 -2.12 16.00
CA GLU A 16 1.50 -3.13 16.55
C GLU A 16 2.56 -3.51 15.49
N ALA A 17 3.46 -2.59 15.18
CA ALA A 17 4.47 -2.82 14.16
C ALA A 17 5.45 -3.92 14.58
N VAL A 18 5.48 -5.02 13.81
CA VAL A 18 6.47 -6.09 13.97
C VAL A 18 7.84 -5.55 13.57
N ILE A 19 8.85 -5.85 14.39
CA ILE A 19 10.25 -5.44 14.17
C ILE A 19 11.17 -6.65 13.99
N ARG A 20 10.80 -7.82 14.53
CA ARG A 20 11.60 -9.04 14.46
C ARG A 20 10.73 -10.30 14.33
N ILE A 21 11.24 -11.29 13.61
CA ILE A 21 10.69 -12.64 13.52
C ILE A 21 11.78 -13.63 13.87
N GLU A 22 11.58 -14.39 14.97
CA GLU A 22 12.47 -15.46 15.42
C GLU A 22 11.86 -16.81 15.03
N ARG A 23 12.48 -17.55 14.12
CA ARG A 23 12.11 -18.93 13.81
C ARG A 23 12.82 -19.88 14.76
N ARG A 24 12.04 -20.81 15.33
CA ARG A 24 12.47 -21.82 16.30
C ARG A 24 12.10 -23.21 15.77
N PRO A 25 12.67 -24.29 16.30
CA PRO A 25 12.29 -25.65 15.91
C PRO A 25 10.79 -25.94 16.07
N SER A 26 10.13 -25.32 17.06
CA SER A 26 8.72 -25.53 17.40
C SER A 26 7.75 -24.51 16.80
N GLY A 27 8.23 -23.53 16.03
CA GLY A 27 7.38 -22.49 15.44
C GLY A 27 8.10 -21.16 15.26
N VAL A 28 7.38 -20.07 15.49
CA VAL A 28 7.87 -18.69 15.30
C VAL A 28 7.46 -17.80 16.46
N ARG A 29 8.36 -16.89 16.85
CA ARG A 29 8.07 -15.78 17.74
C ARG A 29 8.14 -14.48 16.95
N VAL A 30 7.02 -13.77 16.91
CA VAL A 30 6.88 -12.47 16.25
C VAL A 30 6.94 -11.39 17.31
N VAL A 31 7.87 -10.45 17.16
CA VAL A 31 8.16 -9.41 18.17
C VAL A 31 7.82 -8.04 17.60
N SER A 32 7.03 -7.28 18.35
CA SER A 32 6.74 -5.86 18.13
C SER A 32 7.44 -5.00 19.20
N GLY A 33 7.23 -3.68 19.18
CA GLY A 33 7.73 -2.80 20.25
C GLY A 33 7.06 -3.01 21.62
N SER A 34 5.86 -3.58 21.64
CA SER A 34 4.99 -3.69 22.83
C SER A 34 4.71 -5.13 23.26
N ALA A 35 4.91 -6.12 22.38
CA ALA A 35 4.56 -7.50 22.66
C ALA A 35 5.41 -8.51 21.88
N ALA A 36 5.25 -9.78 22.26
CA ALA A 36 5.67 -10.92 21.45
C ALA A 36 4.52 -11.92 21.34
N ILE A 37 4.36 -12.50 20.16
CA ILE A 37 3.36 -13.53 19.86
C ILE A 37 4.09 -14.79 19.42
N GLU A 38 3.78 -15.91 20.07
CA GLU A 38 4.26 -17.24 19.67
C GLU A 38 3.19 -17.90 18.78
N ALA A 39 3.61 -18.48 17.66
CA ALA A 39 2.74 -19.17 16.71
C ALA A 39 3.45 -20.38 16.10
N ARG A 40 2.68 -21.27 15.46
CA ARG A 40 3.27 -22.40 14.71
C ARG A 40 3.92 -21.94 13.41
N GLU A 41 3.28 -20.98 12.74
CA GLU A 41 3.69 -20.44 11.44
C GLU A 41 3.40 -18.93 11.40
N ALA A 42 4.10 -18.20 10.52
CA ALA A 42 3.84 -16.80 10.23
C ALA A 42 3.77 -16.55 8.72
N LEU A 43 2.77 -15.77 8.29
CA LEU A 43 2.65 -15.26 6.93
C LEU A 43 3.05 -13.79 6.90
N VAL A 44 4.14 -13.46 6.20
CA VAL A 44 4.57 -12.07 6.01
C VAL A 44 3.88 -11.49 4.78
N ALA A 45 2.74 -10.82 5.00
CA ALA A 45 1.95 -10.18 3.95
C ALA A 45 2.35 -8.70 3.72
N LEU A 46 3.65 -8.42 3.70
CA LEU A 46 4.21 -7.08 3.50
C LEU A 46 4.80 -6.92 2.09
N PRO A 47 4.84 -5.70 1.53
CA PRO A 47 5.65 -5.43 0.34
C PRO A 47 7.11 -5.85 0.57
N PRO A 48 7.84 -6.37 -0.43
CA PRO A 48 9.21 -6.85 -0.25
C PRO A 48 10.16 -5.84 0.39
N ALA A 49 10.12 -4.58 -0.07
CA ALA A 49 10.93 -3.49 0.48
C ALA A 49 10.64 -3.16 1.96
N THR A 50 9.45 -3.52 2.46
CA THR A 50 9.08 -3.39 3.88
C THR A 50 9.48 -4.63 4.66
N ALA A 51 9.26 -5.83 4.10
CA ALA A 51 9.71 -7.07 4.69
C ALA A 51 11.23 -7.11 4.90
N ASP A 52 12.01 -6.51 3.99
CA ASP A 52 13.47 -6.44 4.09
C ASP A 52 13.98 -5.71 5.35
N LYS A 53 13.14 -4.86 5.95
CA LYS A 53 13.46 -4.08 7.15
C LYS A 53 13.27 -4.87 8.45
N LEU A 54 12.60 -6.02 8.40
CA LEU A 54 12.42 -6.87 9.58
C LEU A 54 13.74 -7.57 9.93
N ASP A 55 14.00 -7.68 11.24
CA ASP A 55 15.09 -8.52 11.76
C ASP A 55 14.62 -9.99 11.77
N PHE A 56 15.26 -10.84 10.98
CA PHE A 56 14.97 -12.27 10.94
C PHE A 56 16.04 -13.04 11.70
N GLN A 57 15.62 -13.92 12.61
CA GLN A 57 16.50 -14.77 13.39
C GLN A 57 16.09 -16.25 13.27
N PRO A 58 16.94 -17.15 12.76
CA PRO A 58 18.21 -16.86 12.10
C PRO A 58 18.02 -15.99 10.86
N ALA A 59 19.12 -15.35 10.42
CA ALA A 59 19.12 -14.52 9.21
C ALA A 59 18.54 -15.29 8.02
N LEU A 60 17.79 -14.56 7.17
CA LEU A 60 17.25 -15.14 5.94
C LEU A 60 18.37 -15.68 5.05
N PRO A 61 18.11 -16.74 4.27
CA PRO A 61 19.02 -17.18 3.22
C PRO A 61 19.43 -16.01 2.32
N ALA A 62 20.71 -15.92 1.98
CA ALA A 62 21.28 -14.77 1.26
C ALA A 62 20.54 -14.44 -0.05
N ALA A 63 20.08 -15.46 -0.78
CA ALA A 63 19.29 -15.29 -2.01
C ALA A 63 17.96 -14.57 -1.75
N LEU A 64 17.26 -14.93 -0.66
CA LEU A 64 16.00 -14.28 -0.28
C LEU A 64 16.26 -12.86 0.22
N LYS A 65 17.28 -12.64 1.06
CA LYS A 65 17.65 -11.29 1.51
C LYS A 65 17.96 -10.37 0.33
N LYS A 66 18.72 -10.86 -0.66
CA LYS A 66 18.98 -10.13 -1.91
C LYS A 66 17.69 -9.87 -2.70
N ALA A 67 16.82 -10.87 -2.82
CA ALA A 67 15.56 -10.73 -3.55
C ALA A 67 14.62 -9.70 -2.91
N LEU A 68 14.62 -9.54 -1.59
CA LEU A 68 13.84 -8.50 -0.90
C LEU A 68 14.48 -7.10 -1.09
N GLY A 69 15.80 -7.01 -1.02
CA GLY A 69 16.54 -5.75 -1.08
C GLY A 69 16.62 -5.07 -2.46
N VAL A 70 16.26 -5.75 -3.55
CA VAL A 70 16.23 -5.13 -4.90
C VAL A 70 14.95 -4.35 -5.20
N TRP A 71 13.95 -4.42 -4.33
CA TRP A 71 12.68 -3.72 -4.53
C TRP A 71 12.74 -2.31 -3.98
N GLU A 72 12.35 -1.34 -4.80
CA GLU A 72 12.13 0.04 -4.39
C GLU A 72 10.67 0.42 -4.62
N SER A 73 10.08 1.15 -3.67
CA SER A 73 8.73 1.69 -3.85
C SER A 73 8.77 2.86 -4.82
N GLY A 74 7.93 2.80 -5.86
CA GLY A 74 7.72 3.95 -6.72
C GLY A 74 7.09 5.12 -5.96
N ALA A 75 7.28 6.33 -6.50
CA ALA A 75 6.64 7.54 -5.97
C ALA A 75 5.30 7.79 -6.67
N VAL A 76 4.25 8.06 -5.90
CA VAL A 76 2.94 8.46 -6.43
C VAL A 76 2.27 9.48 -5.51
N VAL A 77 1.68 10.51 -6.11
CA VAL A 77 0.71 11.41 -5.45
C VAL A 77 -0.66 11.11 -6.02
N LYS A 78 -1.64 10.88 -5.14
CA LYS A 78 -3.05 10.71 -5.49
C LYS A 78 -3.81 11.94 -5.03
N ILE A 79 -4.45 12.63 -5.98
CA ILE A 79 -5.26 13.81 -5.73
C ILE A 79 -6.72 13.45 -6.07
N LEU A 80 -7.65 13.80 -5.19
CA LEU A 80 -9.08 13.71 -5.47
C LEU A 80 -9.66 15.12 -5.52
N ILE A 81 -10.20 15.50 -6.67
CA ILE A 81 -10.78 16.83 -6.88
C ILE A 81 -12.28 16.67 -7.02
N ARG A 82 -13.04 17.26 -6.09
CA ARG A 82 -14.50 17.26 -6.10
C ARG A 82 -15.04 18.48 -6.84
N TYR A 83 -16.15 18.28 -7.52
CA TYR A 83 -16.88 19.31 -8.24
C TYR A 83 -18.36 19.27 -7.84
N PRO A 84 -19.11 20.38 -8.00
CA PRO A 84 -20.55 20.37 -7.75
C PRO A 84 -21.34 19.46 -8.69
N LYS A 85 -20.83 19.23 -9.91
CA LYS A 85 -21.47 18.40 -10.94
C LYS A 85 -20.43 17.77 -11.88
N PRO A 86 -20.71 16.62 -12.52
CA PRO A 86 -19.77 15.93 -13.41
C PRO A 86 -19.80 16.56 -14.81
N PHE A 87 -19.32 17.80 -14.93
CA PHE A 87 -19.43 18.63 -16.14
C PHE A 87 -18.81 18.00 -17.41
N TRP A 88 -17.88 17.05 -17.25
CA TRP A 88 -17.32 16.31 -18.37
C TRP A 88 -18.36 15.39 -19.03
N ARG A 89 -19.28 14.80 -18.27
CA ARG A 89 -20.36 13.95 -18.79
C ARG A 89 -21.38 14.75 -19.60
N GLU A 90 -21.64 16.00 -19.21
CA GLU A 90 -22.49 16.93 -19.99
C GLU A 90 -21.93 17.21 -21.39
N ARG A 91 -20.63 16.94 -21.59
CA ARG A 91 -19.92 17.09 -22.86
C ARG A 91 -19.65 15.74 -23.55
N ASP A 92 -20.32 14.68 -23.12
CA ASP A 92 -20.14 13.31 -23.62
C ASP A 92 -18.70 12.78 -23.46
N LEU A 93 -18.01 13.22 -22.39
CA LEU A 93 -16.67 12.76 -22.04
C LEU A 93 -16.73 11.82 -20.82
N SER A 94 -15.87 10.79 -20.83
CA SER A 94 -15.78 9.80 -19.75
C SER A 94 -15.05 10.32 -18.49
N GLY A 95 -14.38 11.47 -18.58
CA GLY A 95 -13.52 11.99 -17.51
C GLY A 95 -12.13 11.34 -17.45
N MET A 96 -11.80 10.41 -18.36
CA MET A 96 -10.45 9.87 -18.50
C MET A 96 -9.55 10.83 -19.30
N VAL A 97 -8.36 11.12 -18.77
CA VAL A 97 -7.35 11.94 -19.43
C VAL A 97 -5.98 11.30 -19.32
N MET A 98 -5.31 11.20 -20.46
CA MET A 98 -3.91 10.78 -20.57
C MET A 98 -3.14 11.86 -21.35
N TRP A 99 -1.99 12.25 -20.83
CA TRP A 99 -1.13 13.23 -21.47
C TRP A 99 0.01 12.53 -22.20
N ARG A 100 0.24 12.89 -23.47
CA ARG A 100 1.36 12.34 -24.26
C ARG A 100 2.71 12.79 -23.72
N ASP A 101 2.81 14.07 -23.36
CA ASP A 101 4.09 14.71 -23.03
C ASP A 101 4.36 14.79 -21.51
N MET A 102 3.46 14.23 -20.69
CA MET A 102 3.60 14.18 -19.23
C MET A 102 3.49 12.73 -18.73
N PRO A 103 4.55 11.92 -18.90
CA PRO A 103 4.56 10.54 -18.42
C PRO A 103 4.25 10.45 -16.92
N GLY A 104 3.41 9.50 -16.56
CA GLY A 104 3.00 9.27 -15.16
C GLY A 104 1.88 10.18 -14.67
N LEU A 105 1.36 11.11 -15.49
CA LEU A 105 0.15 11.86 -15.19
C LEU A 105 -1.07 11.16 -15.81
N PHE A 106 -2.05 10.87 -14.97
CA PHE A 106 -3.30 10.22 -15.38
C PHE A 106 -4.46 10.77 -14.56
N ALA A 107 -5.60 10.99 -15.20
CA ALA A 107 -6.83 11.33 -14.50
C ALA A 107 -7.99 10.45 -14.96
N CYS A 108 -8.91 10.15 -14.05
CA CYS A 108 -10.17 9.50 -14.38
C CYS A 108 -11.31 9.95 -13.48
N ASP A 109 -12.53 9.73 -13.97
CA ASP A 109 -13.76 9.91 -13.21
C ASP A 109 -13.80 8.93 -12.03
N ALA A 110 -13.96 9.49 -10.84
CA ALA A 110 -14.11 8.78 -9.57
C ALA A 110 -15.41 9.18 -8.85
N SER A 111 -16.39 9.69 -9.61
CA SER A 111 -17.68 10.10 -9.08
C SER A 111 -18.47 8.89 -8.60
N LYS A 112 -19.04 8.99 -7.41
CA LYS A 112 -19.97 7.97 -6.89
C LYS A 112 -21.34 8.07 -7.56
N ASP A 113 -21.82 9.28 -7.73
CA ASP A 113 -23.09 9.65 -8.35
C ASP A 113 -23.01 11.11 -8.86
N ALA A 114 -24.14 11.68 -9.30
CA ALA A 114 -24.19 13.04 -9.86
C ALA A 114 -23.86 14.15 -8.85
N GLU A 115 -24.18 13.96 -7.57
CA GLU A 115 -23.95 14.94 -6.49
C GLU A 115 -22.54 14.78 -5.90
N HIS A 116 -21.90 13.63 -6.13
CA HIS A 116 -20.55 13.32 -5.67
C HIS A 116 -19.57 13.29 -6.86
N ALA A 117 -19.61 14.32 -7.69
CA ALA A 117 -18.73 14.42 -8.85
C ALA A 117 -17.26 14.58 -8.43
N ALA A 118 -16.38 13.72 -8.93
CA ALA A 118 -14.96 13.78 -8.63
C ALA A 118 -14.08 13.26 -9.77
N LEU A 119 -12.92 13.89 -9.93
CA LEU A 119 -11.80 13.35 -10.70
C LEU A 119 -10.70 12.91 -9.74
N VAL A 120 -10.18 11.71 -9.93
CA VAL A 120 -8.91 11.31 -9.33
C VAL A 120 -7.79 11.60 -10.31
N VAL A 121 -6.71 12.18 -9.81
CA VAL A 121 -5.47 12.42 -10.55
C VAL A 121 -4.35 11.64 -9.88
N PHE A 122 -3.64 10.84 -10.66
CA PHE A 122 -2.42 10.17 -10.26
C PHE A 122 -1.24 10.85 -10.91
N ILE A 123 -0.24 11.17 -10.08
CA ILE A 123 1.05 11.70 -10.49
C ILE A 123 2.08 10.67 -10.07
N GLY A 124 2.70 9.99 -11.02
CA GLY A 124 3.68 8.93 -10.77
C GLY A 124 5.12 9.34 -11.06
N GLY A 125 6.07 8.59 -10.50
CA GLY A 125 7.49 8.65 -10.85
C GLY A 125 8.15 9.99 -10.50
N PRO A 126 9.10 10.49 -11.32
CA PRO A 126 9.85 11.71 -11.03
C PRO A 126 8.96 12.97 -10.87
N LEU A 127 7.80 13.01 -11.52
CA LEU A 127 6.87 14.14 -11.37
C LEU A 127 6.27 14.19 -9.96
N ALA A 128 5.99 13.03 -9.36
CA ALA A 128 5.47 12.93 -8.00
C ALA A 128 6.44 13.49 -6.95
N LEU A 129 7.75 13.27 -7.16
CA LEU A 129 8.80 13.73 -6.23
C LEU A 129 8.96 15.25 -6.21
N ARG A 130 8.53 15.95 -7.27
CA ARG A 130 8.56 17.42 -7.35
C ARG A 130 7.37 18.10 -6.66
N CYS A 131 6.35 17.33 -6.28
CA CYS A 131 5.18 17.85 -5.57
C CYS A 131 5.35 17.85 -4.04
N ARG A 132 6.51 17.43 -3.53
CA ARG A 132 6.84 17.43 -2.09
C ARG A 132 7.31 18.81 -1.63
#